data_AF-A0A7G4A4S5-F1
#
_entry.id   AF-A0A7G4A4S5-F1
#
_cell.length_a   1.000
_cell.length_b   1.000
_cell.length_c   1.000
_cell.angle_alpha   90.00
_cell.angle_beta   90.00
_cell.angle_gamma   90.00
#
_symmetry.space_group_name_H-M   'P 1'
#
loop_
_entity.id
_entity.type
_entity.pdbx_description
1 polymer ?
#
loop_
_entity_poly.entity_id
_entity_poly.type
_entity_poly.pdbx_seq_one_letter_code
_entity_poly.pdbx_strand_id
1 'polypeptide(L)'
;MRHHVDQNQVIHRLNQYLKWHNMPVQMNNEGICNGLATMYAKYVLEGKEEQFFKILEQIVKKSPDSAMESDINQFVYDVVLTLFPEQFDKELSQVSSIRALTINNKPMKSSFDFALTTSDKNWEEIFKTLALQQNEVIRIGGTMHAVSVRKVDNKYVVYDPNYSSGTKEFGSERELIAELHNKVLRYRNGKALGMTLSVIRHPENNEPRVFPKVSELYDRYLTQENINDEAVSHFGGRFNTLEKAAEFNDADVIQHLLKIGAKDKELRAVRTAVTYNNPDALVALLGKNKDSAIFATLFIDALAHGREKIYDKLLDLKGALPFNNPVHVIQAAAKGGNPHLLTKVLTYYRGSKLEFDDLHKVIPDAIHSGSTACVRMLVEQFVIRKQPLSVEKNMEYLLESIKHNQPHMVGYFIKNIPPEYLKTISMSVSAVEKTDLYVLRQLQAHGVPFSETAKVAIDAKEHQSVKLGLRISIVLHKFTDLIHSGVTYDHAHFKEIKDKLSTVKNELQENQKGDEEIPVGKTF
;
A
#
# COMPACT_ATOMS: atom_id res chain seq x y z
N MET A 1 -29.20 -18.26 -13.99
CA MET A 1 -28.09 -19.08 -13.45
C MET A 1 -27.06 -18.12 -12.88
N ARG A 2 -26.87 -18.08 -11.56
CA ARG A 2 -25.80 -17.26 -10.95
C ARG A 2 -24.47 -17.95 -11.23
N HIS A 3 -23.57 -17.28 -11.93
CA HIS A 3 -22.21 -17.80 -12.15
C HIS A 3 -21.42 -17.71 -10.84
N HIS A 4 -20.62 -18.74 -10.57
CA HIS A 4 -19.83 -18.87 -9.36
C HIS A 4 -18.63 -17.91 -9.38
N VAL A 5 -18.73 -16.77 -8.69
CA VAL A 5 -17.65 -15.77 -8.60
C VAL A 5 -17.00 -15.83 -7.21
N ASP A 6 -15.79 -16.37 -7.14
CA ASP A 6 -14.93 -16.31 -5.95
C ASP A 6 -13.78 -15.30 -6.14
N GLN A 7 -13.12 -14.90 -5.04
CA GLN A 7 -12.08 -13.87 -5.08
C GLN A 7 -10.90 -14.24 -5.97
N ASN A 8 -10.56 -15.52 -6.15
CA ASN A 8 -9.41 -15.89 -6.97
C ASN A 8 -9.68 -15.57 -8.44
N GLN A 9 -10.92 -15.82 -8.89
CA GLN A 9 -11.38 -15.43 -10.21
C GLN A 9 -11.40 -13.91 -10.37
N VAL A 10 -11.91 -13.20 -9.35
CA VAL A 10 -11.94 -11.73 -9.33
C VAL A 10 -10.52 -11.15 -9.36
N ILE A 11 -9.60 -11.62 -8.53
CA ILE A 11 -8.18 -11.20 -8.50
C ILE A 11 -7.52 -11.43 -9.86
N HIS A 12 -7.67 -12.63 -10.44
CA HIS A 12 -7.08 -12.94 -11.74
C HIS A 12 -7.56 -11.98 -12.82
N ARG A 13 -8.87 -11.69 -12.84
CA ARG A 13 -9.51 -10.84 -13.84
C ARG A 13 -9.27 -9.36 -13.59
N LEU A 14 -9.25 -8.91 -12.34
CA LEU A 14 -8.81 -7.57 -11.95
C LEU A 14 -7.37 -7.34 -12.37
N ASN A 15 -6.46 -8.29 -12.13
CA ASN A 15 -5.07 -8.17 -12.58
C ASN A 15 -4.97 -8.15 -14.11
N GLN A 16 -5.80 -8.90 -14.84
CA GLN A 16 -5.89 -8.80 -16.29
C GLN A 16 -6.45 -7.45 -16.75
N TYR A 17 -7.46 -6.93 -16.08
CA TYR A 17 -8.07 -5.64 -16.34
C TYR A 17 -7.06 -4.51 -16.12
N LEU A 18 -6.42 -4.48 -14.96
CA LEU A 18 -5.36 -3.53 -14.63
C LEU A 18 -4.23 -3.61 -15.65
N LYS A 19 -3.82 -4.82 -16.05
CA LYS A 19 -2.80 -5.01 -17.10
C LYS A 19 -3.27 -4.51 -18.48
N TRP A 20 -4.50 -4.80 -18.86
CA TRP A 20 -5.10 -4.35 -20.12
C TRP A 20 -5.18 -2.82 -20.20
N HIS A 21 -5.57 -2.18 -19.10
CA HIS A 21 -5.60 -0.73 -18.97
C HIS A 21 -4.24 -0.10 -18.61
N ASN A 22 -3.17 -0.91 -18.53
CA ASN A 22 -1.82 -0.48 -18.17
C ASN A 22 -1.74 0.29 -16.84
N MET A 23 -2.49 -0.13 -15.82
CA MET A 23 -2.45 0.47 -14.48
C MET A 23 -1.25 -0.04 -13.68
N PRO A 24 -0.51 0.82 -12.95
CA PRO A 24 0.73 0.45 -12.24
C PRO A 24 0.45 -0.20 -10.87
N VAL A 25 -0.66 -0.91 -10.73
CA VAL A 25 -1.09 -1.56 -9.49
C VAL A 25 -1.41 -3.02 -9.79
N GLN A 26 -1.06 -3.91 -8.88
CA GLN A 26 -1.44 -5.31 -8.93
C GLN A 26 -2.16 -5.69 -7.64
N MET A 27 -3.29 -6.37 -7.77
CA MET A 27 -3.96 -7.00 -6.65
C MET A 27 -3.03 -8.09 -6.08
N ASN A 28 -2.82 -8.09 -4.77
CA ASN A 28 -1.99 -9.09 -4.11
C ASN A 28 -2.56 -10.50 -4.35
N ASN A 29 -1.67 -11.47 -4.54
CA ASN A 29 -2.09 -12.87 -4.68
C ASN A 29 -2.55 -13.47 -3.33
N GLU A 30 -2.33 -12.74 -2.23
CA GLU A 30 -2.64 -13.16 -0.85
C GLU A 30 -4.09 -12.81 -0.43
N GLY A 31 -4.80 -11.97 -1.19
CA GLY A 31 -6.24 -11.76 -1.03
C GLY A 31 -6.66 -10.28 -0.94
N ILE A 32 -7.74 -9.94 -1.65
CA ILE A 32 -8.37 -8.60 -1.68
C ILE A 32 -9.59 -8.52 -0.75
N CYS A 33 -9.68 -9.45 0.20
CA CYS A 33 -10.88 -9.68 0.99
C CYS A 33 -11.32 -8.45 1.79
N ASN A 34 -10.39 -7.70 2.40
CA ASN A 34 -10.71 -6.47 3.11
C ASN A 34 -11.33 -5.42 2.17
N GLY A 35 -10.75 -5.25 0.97
CA GLY A 35 -11.29 -4.34 -0.03
C GLY A 35 -12.70 -4.74 -0.45
N LEU A 36 -12.90 -5.99 -0.87
CA LEU A 36 -14.21 -6.47 -1.32
C LEU A 36 -15.27 -6.47 -0.21
N ALA A 37 -14.93 -6.85 1.03
CA ALA A 37 -15.85 -6.80 2.16
C ALA A 37 -16.28 -5.36 2.47
N THR A 38 -15.32 -4.42 2.45
CA THR A 38 -15.57 -2.98 2.64
C THR A 38 -16.45 -2.42 1.51
N MET A 39 -16.20 -2.82 0.26
CA MET A 39 -17.01 -2.45 -0.89
C MET A 39 -18.44 -3.01 -0.79
N TYR A 40 -18.61 -4.26 -0.40
CA TYR A 40 -19.94 -4.84 -0.19
C TYR A 40 -20.73 -4.04 0.85
N ALA A 41 -20.09 -3.62 1.95
CA ALA A 41 -20.74 -2.79 2.97
C ALA A 41 -21.24 -1.44 2.39
N LYS A 42 -20.42 -0.76 1.56
CA LYS A 42 -20.84 0.46 0.84
C LYS A 42 -22.08 0.21 -0.01
N TYR A 43 -22.02 -0.77 -0.92
CA TYR A 43 -23.11 -1.04 -1.86
C TYR A 43 -24.41 -1.46 -1.16
N VAL A 44 -24.33 -2.23 -0.07
CA VAL A 44 -25.51 -2.56 0.75
C VAL A 44 -26.13 -1.30 1.36
N LEU A 45 -25.31 -0.42 1.95
CA LEU A 45 -25.79 0.81 2.57
C LEU A 45 -26.37 1.79 1.54
N GLU A 46 -25.93 1.74 0.28
CA GLU A 46 -26.53 2.50 -0.83
C GLU A 46 -27.81 1.86 -1.39
N GLY A 47 -28.20 0.67 -0.95
CA GLY A 47 -29.32 -0.09 -1.55
C GLY A 47 -28.97 -0.65 -2.94
N LYS A 48 -27.69 -0.81 -3.27
CA LYS A 48 -27.16 -1.21 -4.58
C LYS A 48 -26.50 -2.60 -4.57
N GLU A 49 -26.92 -3.49 -3.67
CA GLU A 49 -26.33 -4.83 -3.54
C GLU A 49 -26.36 -5.63 -4.86
N GLU A 50 -27.45 -5.56 -5.62
CA GLU A 50 -27.52 -6.24 -6.92
C GLU A 50 -26.49 -5.70 -7.92
N GLN A 51 -26.26 -4.38 -7.90
CA GLN A 51 -25.24 -3.75 -8.75
C GLN A 51 -23.83 -4.22 -8.38
N PHE A 52 -23.55 -4.41 -7.09
CA PHE A 52 -22.27 -4.97 -6.63
C PHE A 52 -21.99 -6.33 -7.28
N PHE A 53 -22.94 -7.27 -7.18
CA PHE A 53 -22.77 -8.59 -7.79
C PHE A 53 -22.73 -8.53 -9.31
N LYS A 54 -23.54 -7.66 -9.94
CA LYS A 54 -23.50 -7.45 -11.39
C LYS A 54 -22.12 -6.98 -11.85
N ILE A 55 -21.48 -6.07 -11.13
CA ILE A 55 -20.13 -5.59 -11.45
C ILE A 55 -19.11 -6.74 -11.32
N LEU A 56 -19.15 -7.51 -10.23
CA LEU A 56 -18.28 -8.67 -10.06
C LEU A 56 -18.44 -9.69 -11.20
N GLU A 57 -19.67 -9.97 -11.62
CA GLU A 57 -19.96 -10.85 -12.76
C GLU A 57 -19.40 -10.28 -14.07
N GLN A 58 -19.45 -8.97 -14.29
CA GLN A 58 -18.86 -8.36 -15.49
C GLN A 58 -17.33 -8.43 -15.47
N ILE A 59 -16.71 -8.19 -14.33
CA ILE A 59 -15.24 -8.26 -14.18
C ILE A 59 -14.74 -9.66 -14.57
N VAL A 60 -15.46 -10.73 -14.20
CA VAL A 60 -15.00 -12.08 -14.53
C VAL A 60 -15.26 -12.52 -15.98
N LYS A 61 -16.10 -11.80 -16.72
CA LYS A 61 -16.38 -12.10 -18.14
C LYS A 61 -15.15 -11.82 -19.00
N LYS A 62 -15.01 -12.60 -20.06
CA LYS A 62 -13.95 -12.41 -21.07
C LYS A 62 -14.10 -11.11 -21.86
N SER A 63 -15.35 -10.65 -22.01
CA SER A 63 -15.72 -9.41 -22.70
C SER A 63 -16.79 -8.72 -21.85
N PRO A 64 -16.40 -7.82 -20.93
CA PRO A 64 -17.36 -7.07 -20.13
C PRO A 64 -18.23 -6.19 -21.03
N ASP A 65 -19.44 -5.90 -20.58
CA ASP A 65 -20.35 -4.97 -21.25
C ASP A 65 -19.75 -3.55 -21.26
N SER A 66 -19.54 -2.97 -22.44
CA SER A 66 -18.98 -1.62 -22.58
C SER A 66 -19.85 -0.55 -21.93
N ALA A 67 -21.16 -0.78 -21.80
CA ALA A 67 -22.04 0.13 -21.07
C ALA A 67 -21.74 0.20 -19.57
N MET A 68 -21.05 -0.81 -19.01
CA MET A 68 -20.67 -0.88 -17.59
C MET A 68 -19.21 -0.50 -17.34
N GLU A 69 -18.47 -0.07 -18.37
CA GLU A 69 -17.03 0.20 -18.25
C GLU A 69 -16.71 1.27 -17.20
N SER A 70 -17.51 2.34 -17.11
CA SER A 70 -17.34 3.38 -16.09
C SER A 70 -17.56 2.85 -14.67
N ASP A 71 -18.60 2.03 -14.48
CA ASP A 71 -18.91 1.42 -13.18
C ASP A 71 -17.80 0.46 -12.73
N ILE A 72 -17.28 -0.34 -13.68
CA ILE A 72 -16.16 -1.27 -13.43
C ILE A 72 -14.90 -0.49 -13.07
N ASN A 73 -14.57 0.57 -13.81
CA ASN A 73 -13.42 1.44 -13.52
C ASN A 73 -13.49 2.02 -12.11
N GLN A 74 -14.64 2.60 -11.74
CA GLN A 74 -14.83 3.15 -10.40
C GLN A 74 -14.72 2.07 -9.32
N PHE A 75 -15.30 0.89 -9.55
CA PHE A 75 -15.20 -0.23 -8.63
C PHE A 75 -13.75 -0.68 -8.41
N VAL A 76 -12.98 -0.83 -9.49
CA VAL A 76 -11.56 -1.20 -9.44
C VAL A 76 -10.77 -0.17 -8.62
N TYR A 77 -11.02 1.12 -8.87
CA TYR A 77 -10.38 2.21 -8.13
C TYR A 77 -10.71 2.15 -6.63
N ASP A 78 -11.98 2.01 -6.27
CA ASP A 78 -12.41 1.92 -4.86
C ASP A 78 -11.83 0.68 -4.16
N VAL A 79 -11.68 -0.46 -4.87
CA VAL A 79 -11.00 -1.65 -4.33
C VAL A 79 -9.52 -1.37 -4.06
N VAL A 80 -8.81 -0.70 -4.98
CA VAL A 80 -7.40 -0.32 -4.78
C VAL A 80 -7.27 0.63 -3.59
N LEU A 81 -8.12 1.65 -3.50
CA LEU A 81 -8.15 2.61 -2.39
C LEU A 81 -8.34 1.92 -1.05
N THR A 82 -9.20 0.91 -0.97
CA THR A 82 -9.51 0.22 0.28
C THR A 82 -8.49 -0.86 0.66
N LEU A 83 -7.74 -1.38 -0.32
CA LEU A 83 -6.69 -2.36 -0.13
C LEU A 83 -5.36 -1.72 0.31
N PHE A 84 -5.03 -0.55 -0.26
CA PHE A 84 -3.78 0.18 -0.01
C PHE A 84 -4.01 1.65 0.39
N PRO A 85 -4.87 1.93 1.39
CA PRO A 85 -5.27 3.31 1.71
C PRO A 85 -4.07 4.19 2.08
N GLU A 86 -3.05 3.63 2.73
CA GLU A 86 -1.82 4.33 3.13
C GLU A 86 -0.91 4.74 1.96
N GLN A 87 -1.14 4.23 0.74
CA GLN A 87 -0.45 4.72 -0.44
C GLN A 87 -1.01 6.07 -0.91
N PHE A 88 -2.29 6.34 -0.62
CA PHE A 88 -3.00 7.56 -1.03
C PHE A 88 -3.08 8.58 0.11
N ASP A 89 -3.30 8.10 1.34
CA ASP A 89 -3.39 8.92 2.54
C ASP A 89 -2.66 8.23 3.71
N LYS A 90 -1.52 8.80 4.11
CA LYS A 90 -0.68 8.28 5.22
C LYS A 90 -1.37 8.32 6.58
N GLU A 91 -2.53 8.95 6.70
CA GLU A 91 -3.35 8.88 7.90
C GLU A 91 -4.20 7.61 8.00
N LEU A 92 -4.40 6.89 6.90
CA LEU A 92 -5.25 5.71 6.84
C LEU A 92 -4.46 4.41 7.00
N SER A 93 -5.18 3.37 7.40
CA SER A 93 -4.74 1.97 7.46
C SER A 93 -5.84 1.05 6.90
N GLN A 94 -5.55 -0.24 6.71
CA GLN A 94 -6.56 -1.19 6.23
C GLN A 94 -7.80 -1.29 7.14
N VAL A 95 -7.64 -1.13 8.46
CA VAL A 95 -8.77 -1.13 9.40
C VAL A 95 -9.60 0.13 9.24
N SER A 96 -9.00 1.28 8.94
CA SER A 96 -9.72 2.54 8.70
C SER A 96 -10.07 2.78 7.22
N SER A 97 -9.86 1.80 6.34
CA SER A 97 -9.95 1.97 4.88
C SER A 97 -11.33 2.40 4.39
N ILE A 98 -12.38 2.09 5.15
CA ILE A 98 -13.75 2.55 4.88
C ILE A 98 -13.85 4.08 4.75
N ARG A 99 -12.97 4.83 5.43
CA ARG A 99 -12.92 6.31 5.38
C ARG A 99 -12.48 6.86 4.02
N ALA A 100 -11.85 6.03 3.18
CA ALA A 100 -11.51 6.39 1.80
C ALA A 100 -12.74 6.37 0.88
N LEU A 101 -13.85 5.76 1.33
CA LEU A 101 -15.09 5.67 0.57
C LEU A 101 -16.09 6.75 1.00
N THR A 102 -16.93 7.15 0.05
CA THR A 102 -18.02 8.09 0.29
C THR A 102 -19.35 7.56 -0.20
N ILE A 103 -20.44 7.94 0.47
CA ILE A 103 -21.81 7.85 -0.05
C ILE A 103 -22.37 9.26 -0.07
N ASN A 104 -22.95 9.70 -1.19
CA ASN A 104 -23.43 11.08 -1.38
C ASN A 104 -22.39 12.15 -1.00
N ASN A 105 -21.13 11.93 -1.39
CA ASN A 105 -19.96 12.76 -1.04
C ASN A 105 -19.67 12.90 0.46
N LYS A 106 -20.28 12.07 1.32
CA LYS A 106 -19.99 12.01 2.76
C LYS A 106 -19.09 10.82 3.08
N PRO A 107 -17.96 11.03 3.77
CA PRO A 107 -17.07 9.95 4.18
C PRO A 107 -17.79 8.90 5.03
N MET A 108 -17.54 7.63 4.72
CA MET A 108 -18.02 6.53 5.55
C MET A 108 -17.13 6.36 6.78
N LYS A 109 -17.69 5.85 7.87
CA LYS A 109 -16.96 5.55 9.11
C LYS A 109 -17.61 4.40 9.87
N SER A 110 -16.81 3.75 10.72
CA SER A 110 -17.35 2.85 11.73
C SER A 110 -18.10 3.64 12.81
N SER A 111 -19.21 3.07 13.28
CA SER A 111 -20.00 3.58 14.40
C SER A 111 -19.68 2.84 15.71
N PHE A 112 -19.05 1.67 15.61
CA PHE A 112 -18.66 0.84 16.74
C PHE A 112 -17.54 -0.11 16.30
N ASP A 113 -16.41 -0.08 17.00
CA ASP A 113 -15.27 -0.95 16.75
C ASP A 113 -14.94 -1.79 17.99
N PHE A 114 -14.60 -3.06 17.78
CA PHE A 114 -14.36 -4.01 18.86
C PHE A 114 -13.44 -5.15 18.41
N ALA A 115 -12.57 -5.63 19.30
CA ALA A 115 -11.77 -6.83 19.09
C ALA A 115 -11.82 -7.75 20.31
N LEU A 116 -11.92 -9.06 20.11
CA LEU A 116 -11.89 -10.03 21.20
C LEU A 116 -11.41 -11.41 20.74
N THR A 117 -10.69 -12.11 21.60
CA THR A 117 -10.50 -13.57 21.56
C THR A 117 -11.39 -14.21 22.62
N THR A 118 -12.33 -15.06 22.23
CA THR A 118 -13.22 -15.75 23.18
C THR A 118 -13.83 -17.02 22.57
N SER A 119 -14.71 -17.71 23.30
CA SER A 119 -15.38 -18.92 22.82
C SER A 119 -16.54 -18.61 21.86
N ASP A 120 -16.95 -19.60 21.06
CA ASP A 120 -18.10 -19.47 20.15
C ASP A 120 -19.38 -19.04 20.89
N LYS A 121 -19.65 -19.66 22.05
CA LYS A 121 -20.82 -19.32 22.89
C LYS A 121 -20.81 -17.85 23.34
N ASN A 122 -19.63 -17.31 23.67
CA ASN A 122 -19.51 -15.91 24.05
C ASN A 122 -19.73 -15.00 22.83
N TRP A 123 -19.24 -15.38 21.66
CA TRP A 123 -19.52 -14.66 20.42
C TRP A 123 -20.99 -14.68 20.03
N GLU A 124 -21.70 -15.80 20.24
CA GLU A 124 -23.15 -15.87 20.05
C GLU A 124 -23.88 -14.82 20.89
N GLU A 125 -23.56 -14.73 22.18
CA GLU A 125 -24.14 -13.73 23.09
C GLU A 125 -23.71 -12.29 22.75
N ILE A 126 -22.49 -12.07 22.26
CA ILE A 126 -22.03 -10.76 21.79
C ILE A 126 -22.84 -10.31 20.58
N PHE A 127 -23.03 -11.15 19.57
CA PHE A 127 -23.83 -10.81 18.38
C PHE A 127 -25.29 -10.51 18.75
N LYS A 128 -25.85 -11.30 19.67
CA LYS A 128 -27.17 -11.05 20.24
C LYS A 128 -27.25 -9.72 20.97
N THR A 129 -26.23 -9.37 21.77
CA THR A 129 -26.15 -8.11 22.51
C THR A 129 -25.97 -6.90 21.59
N LEU A 130 -25.17 -7.05 20.53
CA LEU A 130 -24.99 -6.02 19.51
C LEU A 130 -26.31 -5.73 18.80
N ALA A 131 -27.18 -6.73 18.63
CA ALA A 131 -28.51 -6.59 18.05
C ALA A 131 -28.47 -5.85 16.70
N LEU A 132 -27.71 -6.41 15.75
CA LEU A 132 -27.48 -5.82 14.43
C LEU A 132 -28.79 -5.42 13.76
N GLN A 133 -28.89 -4.15 13.33
CA GLN A 133 -30.07 -3.61 12.67
C GLN A 133 -30.03 -3.84 11.14
N GLN A 134 -31.17 -3.69 10.46
CA GLN A 134 -31.27 -3.94 9.02
C GLN A 134 -30.50 -2.93 8.16
N ASN A 135 -30.31 -1.72 8.66
CA ASN A 135 -29.58 -0.61 8.01
C ASN A 135 -28.10 -0.54 8.44
N GLU A 136 -27.57 -1.64 8.99
CA GLU A 136 -26.21 -1.77 9.48
C GLU A 136 -25.48 -2.92 8.76
N VAL A 137 -24.18 -2.75 8.55
CA VAL A 137 -23.30 -3.83 8.08
C VAL A 137 -22.12 -3.94 9.04
N ILE A 138 -21.80 -5.14 9.50
CA ILE A 138 -20.61 -5.42 10.28
C ILE A 138 -19.53 -5.92 9.32
N ARG A 139 -18.39 -5.23 9.28
CA ARG A 139 -17.16 -5.80 8.73
C ARG A 139 -16.48 -6.62 9.83
N ILE A 140 -16.18 -7.88 9.54
CA ILE A 140 -15.52 -8.81 10.47
C ILE A 140 -14.13 -9.13 9.93
N GLY A 141 -13.10 -9.00 10.78
CA GLY A 141 -11.73 -9.39 10.46
C GLY A 141 -11.22 -10.53 11.35
N GLY A 142 -10.42 -11.42 10.79
CA GLY A 142 -9.64 -12.42 11.53
C GLY A 142 -8.13 -12.19 11.40
N THR A 143 -7.35 -13.27 11.32
CA THR A 143 -5.88 -13.16 11.19
C THR A 143 -5.43 -12.72 9.81
N MET A 144 -6.11 -13.18 8.76
CA MET A 144 -5.70 -12.96 7.35
C MET A 144 -6.90 -12.83 6.39
N HIS A 145 -8.13 -12.73 6.93
CA HIS A 145 -9.34 -12.70 6.11
C HIS A 145 -10.36 -11.73 6.70
N ALA A 146 -11.17 -11.15 5.82
CA ALA A 146 -12.24 -10.23 6.18
C ALA A 146 -13.52 -10.52 5.40
N VAL A 147 -14.66 -10.36 6.06
CA VAL A 147 -16.00 -10.57 5.51
C VAL A 147 -16.96 -9.48 5.96
N SER A 148 -18.14 -9.44 5.36
CA SER A 148 -19.21 -8.52 5.75
C SER A 148 -20.47 -9.29 6.11
N VAL A 149 -21.12 -8.84 7.18
CA VAL A 149 -22.35 -9.44 7.72
C VAL A 149 -23.40 -8.36 7.87
N ARG A 150 -24.61 -8.62 7.38
CA ARG A 150 -25.78 -7.76 7.58
C ARG A 150 -26.96 -8.58 8.06
N LYS A 151 -28.05 -7.91 8.47
CA LYS A 151 -29.29 -8.59 8.89
C LYS A 151 -30.43 -8.28 7.92
N VAL A 152 -31.10 -9.31 7.43
CA VAL A 152 -32.27 -9.22 6.52
C VAL A 152 -33.31 -10.21 6.97
N ASP A 153 -34.56 -9.79 7.14
CA ASP A 153 -35.66 -10.68 7.54
C ASP A 153 -35.32 -11.57 8.76
N ASN A 154 -34.65 -10.97 9.75
CA ASN A 154 -34.12 -11.60 10.95
C ASN A 154 -33.03 -12.67 10.75
N LYS A 155 -32.53 -12.86 9.53
CA LYS A 155 -31.38 -13.73 9.23
C LYS A 155 -30.10 -12.92 9.07
N TYR A 156 -28.98 -13.56 9.38
CA TYR A 156 -27.67 -13.02 9.07
C TYR A 156 -27.29 -13.38 7.63
N VAL A 157 -26.94 -12.37 6.83
CA VAL A 157 -26.43 -12.55 5.47
C VAL A 157 -24.94 -12.26 5.49
N VAL A 158 -24.14 -13.27 5.16
CA VAL A 158 -22.68 -13.18 5.12
C VAL A 158 -22.21 -13.10 3.69
N TYR A 159 -21.49 -12.04 3.36
CA TYR A 159 -20.65 -11.95 2.17
C TYR A 159 -19.22 -12.30 2.53
N ASP A 160 -18.77 -13.45 2.05
CA ASP A 160 -17.37 -13.83 2.03
C ASP A 160 -16.90 -13.79 0.56
N PRO A 161 -15.83 -13.04 0.22
CA PRO A 161 -15.24 -13.08 -1.11
C PRO A 161 -14.89 -14.49 -1.63
N ASN A 162 -14.71 -15.48 -0.76
CA ASN A 162 -14.47 -16.88 -1.13
C ASN A 162 -15.76 -17.69 -1.38
N TYR A 163 -16.95 -17.15 -1.11
CA TYR A 163 -18.20 -17.84 -1.42
C TYR A 163 -18.50 -17.74 -2.90
N SER A 164 -18.46 -18.88 -3.57
CA SER A 164 -18.92 -19.00 -4.95
C SER A 164 -20.42 -18.73 -5.12
N SER A 165 -21.21 -18.71 -4.05
CA SER A 165 -22.64 -18.35 -4.06
C SER A 165 -22.89 -16.83 -3.96
N GLY A 166 -21.85 -16.03 -3.76
CA GLY A 166 -21.95 -14.61 -3.39
C GLY A 166 -22.19 -14.44 -1.90
N THR A 167 -23.37 -14.81 -1.41
CA THR A 167 -23.72 -14.75 0.02
C THR A 167 -24.20 -16.09 0.56
N LYS A 168 -24.24 -16.21 1.90
CA LYS A 168 -24.94 -17.27 2.63
C LYS A 168 -25.81 -16.66 3.73
N GLU A 169 -26.93 -17.31 4.02
CA GLU A 169 -27.87 -16.91 5.07
C GLU A 169 -27.81 -17.86 6.26
N PHE A 170 -27.93 -17.31 7.47
CA PHE A 170 -27.94 -18.05 8.72
C PHE A 170 -29.09 -17.56 9.61
N GLY A 171 -29.85 -18.49 10.17
CA GLY A 171 -31.06 -18.18 10.93
C GLY A 171 -30.81 -17.83 12.40
N SER A 172 -29.60 -18.08 12.91
CA SER A 172 -29.24 -17.84 14.32
C SER A 172 -27.78 -17.43 14.49
N GLU A 173 -27.47 -16.84 15.64
CA GLU A 173 -26.10 -16.51 16.04
C GLU A 173 -25.22 -17.75 16.04
N ARG A 174 -25.72 -18.88 16.55
CA ARG A 174 -24.98 -20.15 16.59
C ARG A 174 -24.53 -20.62 15.21
N GLU A 175 -25.43 -20.58 14.23
CA GLU A 175 -25.11 -20.96 12.84
C GLU A 175 -24.10 -19.99 12.21
N LEU A 176 -24.28 -18.68 12.44
CA LEU A 176 -23.35 -17.65 11.97
C LEU A 176 -21.94 -17.86 12.55
N ILE A 177 -21.82 -18.00 13.88
CA ILE A 177 -20.54 -18.16 14.55
C ILE A 177 -19.86 -19.46 14.13
N ALA A 178 -20.61 -20.55 13.98
CA ALA A 178 -20.06 -21.80 13.48
C ALA A 178 -19.47 -21.66 12.06
N GLU A 179 -20.13 -20.93 11.16
CA GLU A 179 -19.59 -20.65 9.82
C GLU A 179 -18.35 -19.76 9.89
N LEU A 180 -18.41 -18.67 10.67
CA LEU A 180 -17.30 -17.73 10.84
C LEU A 180 -16.04 -18.42 11.38
N HIS A 181 -16.19 -19.26 12.41
CA HIS A 181 -15.08 -20.02 12.98
C HIS A 181 -14.49 -21.02 11.98
N ASN A 182 -15.33 -21.90 11.45
CA ASN A 182 -14.86 -23.15 10.83
C ASN A 182 -14.59 -23.00 9.33
N LYS A 183 -15.33 -22.14 8.61
CA LYS A 183 -15.28 -22.05 7.15
C LYS A 183 -14.63 -20.76 6.66
N VAL A 184 -14.98 -19.64 7.28
CA VAL A 184 -14.55 -18.29 6.86
C VAL A 184 -13.17 -17.95 7.43
N LEU A 185 -13.03 -17.85 8.75
CA LEU A 185 -11.79 -17.44 9.40
C LEU A 185 -10.86 -18.63 9.68
N ARG A 186 -11.40 -19.85 9.63
CA ARG A 186 -10.67 -21.13 9.72
C ARG A 186 -9.76 -21.18 10.95
N TYR A 187 -10.31 -20.90 12.13
CA TYR A 187 -9.64 -21.17 13.39
C TYR A 187 -9.66 -22.66 13.74
N ARG A 188 -8.68 -23.13 14.53
CA ARG A 188 -8.60 -24.53 14.93
C ARG A 188 -9.83 -24.91 15.76
N ASN A 189 -10.55 -25.94 15.31
CA ASN A 189 -11.81 -26.38 15.94
C ASN A 189 -11.65 -26.62 17.44
N GLY A 190 -12.65 -26.18 18.21
CA GLY A 190 -12.71 -26.35 19.67
C GLY A 190 -11.78 -25.44 20.46
N LYS A 191 -11.14 -24.45 19.81
CA LYS A 191 -10.35 -23.39 20.47
C LYS A 191 -11.08 -22.05 20.45
N ALA A 192 -10.40 -21.01 20.93
CA ALA A 192 -10.92 -19.64 20.89
C ALA A 192 -11.03 -19.11 19.44
N LEU A 193 -12.05 -18.29 19.22
CA LEU A 193 -12.30 -17.52 18.01
C LEU A 193 -11.90 -16.06 18.26
N GLY A 194 -11.00 -15.53 17.44
CA GLY A 194 -10.57 -14.14 17.48
C GLY A 194 -11.19 -13.34 16.33
N MET A 195 -11.90 -12.25 16.64
CA MET A 195 -12.49 -11.36 15.62
C MET A 195 -12.34 -9.89 15.97
N THR A 196 -12.10 -9.08 14.95
CA THR A 196 -12.41 -7.64 14.95
C THR A 196 -13.80 -7.43 14.34
N LEU A 197 -14.56 -6.48 14.87
CA LEU A 197 -15.85 -6.04 14.38
C LEU A 197 -15.82 -4.53 14.16
N SER A 198 -16.32 -4.09 13.01
CA SER A 198 -16.59 -2.68 12.72
C SER A 198 -18.04 -2.56 12.22
N VAL A 199 -18.92 -1.95 13.01
CA VAL A 199 -20.32 -1.71 12.61
C VAL A 199 -20.37 -0.43 11.79
N ILE A 200 -20.79 -0.53 10.54
CA ILE A 200 -20.83 0.56 9.58
C ILE A 200 -22.29 0.91 9.30
N ARG A 201 -22.59 2.22 9.34
CA ARG A 201 -23.90 2.79 9.08
C ARG A 201 -23.81 3.72 7.87
N HIS A 202 -24.93 3.93 7.20
CA HIS A 202 -25.01 4.96 6.16
C HIS A 202 -24.58 6.31 6.76
N PRO A 203 -23.70 7.10 6.12
CA PRO A 203 -23.14 8.31 6.72
C PRO A 203 -24.18 9.42 6.98
N GLU A 204 -25.35 9.30 6.36
CA GLU A 204 -26.50 10.20 6.57
C GLU A 204 -27.52 9.65 7.58
N ASN A 205 -27.30 8.45 8.12
CA ASN A 205 -28.16 7.89 9.14
C ASN A 205 -27.88 8.56 10.49
N ASN A 206 -28.77 9.48 10.86
CA ASN A 206 -28.71 10.22 12.12
C ASN A 206 -29.54 9.58 13.24
N GLU A 207 -30.12 8.40 13.03
CA GLU A 207 -30.90 7.73 14.07
C GLU A 207 -29.99 7.40 15.27
N PRO A 208 -30.42 7.70 16.51
CA PRO A 208 -29.66 7.33 17.70
C PRO A 208 -29.43 5.82 17.74
N ARG A 209 -28.17 5.42 17.90
CA ARG A 209 -27.77 4.03 18.03
C ARG A 209 -26.97 3.86 19.30
N VAL A 210 -27.53 3.09 20.23
CA VAL A 210 -26.87 2.75 21.50
C VAL A 210 -26.16 1.42 21.34
N PHE A 211 -24.84 1.42 21.41
CA PHE A 211 -24.03 0.21 21.46
C PHE A 211 -23.67 -0.13 22.91
N PRO A 212 -23.40 -1.42 23.24
CA PRO A 212 -22.80 -1.75 24.52
C PRO A 212 -21.45 -1.05 24.66
N LYS A 213 -21.05 -0.67 25.87
CA LYS A 213 -19.69 -0.17 26.08
C LYS A 213 -18.70 -1.31 25.88
N VAL A 214 -17.62 -1.05 25.15
CA VAL A 214 -16.59 -2.06 24.89
C VAL A 214 -15.99 -2.60 26.21
N SER A 215 -15.78 -1.74 27.21
CA SER A 215 -15.30 -2.14 28.54
C SER A 215 -16.24 -3.13 29.23
N GLU A 216 -17.56 -2.96 29.10
CA GLU A 216 -18.55 -3.88 29.69
C GLU A 216 -18.54 -5.25 29.00
N LEU A 217 -18.26 -5.29 27.68
CA LEU A 217 -18.04 -6.55 26.98
C LEU A 217 -16.79 -7.26 27.51
N TYR A 218 -15.70 -6.52 27.74
CA TYR A 218 -14.48 -7.09 28.31
C TYR A 218 -14.68 -7.59 29.74
N ASP A 219 -15.33 -6.81 30.60
CA ASP A 219 -15.61 -7.21 31.98
C ASP A 219 -16.44 -8.50 32.05
N ARG A 220 -17.30 -8.72 31.05
CA ARG A 220 -18.16 -9.91 31.00
C ARG A 220 -17.45 -11.16 30.49
N TYR A 221 -16.53 -11.02 29.54
CA TYR A 221 -15.99 -12.17 28.80
C TYR A 221 -14.50 -12.42 29.05
N LEU A 222 -13.79 -11.48 29.69
CA LEU A 222 -12.37 -11.59 29.99
C LEU A 222 -12.11 -11.67 31.49
N THR A 223 -11.14 -12.50 31.84
CA THR A 223 -10.61 -12.69 33.19
C THR A 223 -9.10 -12.64 33.12
N GLN A 224 -8.42 -12.58 34.28
CA GLN A 224 -6.96 -12.68 34.34
C GLN A 224 -6.41 -13.96 33.70
N GLU A 225 -7.21 -15.02 33.63
CA GLU A 225 -6.81 -16.32 33.09
C GLU A 225 -6.83 -16.35 31.55
N ASN A 226 -7.81 -15.70 30.92
CA ASN A 226 -8.02 -15.79 29.46
C ASN A 226 -7.71 -14.49 28.68
N ILE A 227 -7.44 -13.37 29.37
CA ILE A 227 -7.16 -12.06 28.76
C ILE A 227 -5.99 -12.07 27.76
N ASN A 228 -5.06 -13.01 27.93
CA ASN A 228 -3.88 -13.17 27.10
C ASN A 228 -3.97 -14.36 26.12
N ASP A 229 -5.14 -14.97 25.97
CA ASP A 229 -5.35 -16.08 25.05
C ASP A 229 -5.15 -15.63 23.60
N GLU A 230 -4.64 -16.57 22.80
CA GLU A 230 -4.47 -16.40 21.36
C GLU A 230 -5.40 -17.36 20.63
N ALA A 231 -6.20 -16.83 19.70
CA ALA A 231 -6.85 -17.67 18.70
C ALA A 231 -5.85 -17.95 17.57
N VAL A 232 -5.74 -19.21 17.13
CA VAL A 232 -4.77 -19.64 16.13
C VAL A 232 -5.49 -20.21 14.92
N SER A 233 -5.24 -19.64 13.74
CA SER A 233 -5.81 -20.12 12.49
C SER A 233 -5.11 -21.39 11.98
N HIS A 234 -5.76 -22.13 11.09
CA HIS A 234 -5.17 -23.31 10.45
C HIS A 234 -3.90 -22.98 9.65
N PHE A 235 -3.73 -21.72 9.26
CA PHE A 235 -2.57 -21.22 8.53
C PHE A 235 -1.45 -20.66 9.43
N GLY A 236 -1.59 -20.77 10.75
CA GLY A 236 -0.59 -20.32 11.71
C GLY A 236 -0.69 -18.85 12.14
N GLY A 237 -1.63 -18.09 11.56
CA GLY A 237 -1.94 -16.74 12.02
C GLY A 237 -2.45 -16.75 13.46
N ARG A 238 -2.13 -15.70 14.21
CA ARG A 238 -2.52 -15.55 15.62
C ARG A 238 -3.34 -14.29 15.82
N PHE A 239 -4.31 -14.35 16.72
CA PHE A 239 -5.15 -13.22 17.10
C PHE A 239 -5.12 -13.06 18.62
N ASN A 240 -4.71 -11.89 19.09
CA ASN A 240 -4.73 -11.52 20.50
C ASN A 240 -5.58 -10.25 20.69
N THR A 241 -6.38 -10.21 21.76
CA THR A 241 -7.30 -9.11 22.05
C THR A 241 -6.59 -7.76 22.16
N LEU A 242 -5.50 -7.65 22.92
CA LEU A 242 -4.81 -6.37 23.12
C LEU A 242 -4.15 -5.88 21.83
N GLU A 243 -3.48 -6.78 21.11
CA GLU A 243 -2.86 -6.45 19.82
C GLU A 243 -3.89 -5.94 18.82
N LYS A 244 -5.05 -6.59 18.72
CA LYS A 244 -6.10 -6.22 17.77
C LYS A 244 -6.92 -5.02 18.22
N ALA A 245 -7.08 -4.81 19.53
CA ALA A 245 -7.65 -3.57 20.05
C ALA A 245 -6.78 -2.35 19.71
N ALA A 246 -5.45 -2.51 19.64
CA ALA A 246 -4.54 -1.44 19.25
C ALA A 246 -4.64 -1.01 17.78
N GLU A 247 -5.35 -1.79 16.93
CA GLU A 247 -5.74 -1.36 15.59
C GLU A 247 -6.81 -0.25 15.62
N PHE A 248 -7.46 -0.03 16.77
CA PHE A 248 -8.38 1.06 17.02
C PHE A 248 -7.73 2.12 17.92
N ASN A 249 -7.96 3.39 17.61
CA ASN A 249 -7.37 4.50 18.36
C ASN A 249 -8.18 4.86 19.62
N ASP A 250 -8.38 3.89 20.52
CA ASP A 250 -9.17 4.04 21.75
C ASP A 250 -8.29 3.79 22.99
N ALA A 251 -7.86 4.87 23.65
CA ALA A 251 -7.00 4.81 24.83
C ALA A 251 -7.70 4.17 26.03
N ASP A 252 -9.00 4.41 26.21
CA ASP A 252 -9.75 3.91 27.38
C ASP A 252 -9.88 2.38 27.30
N VAL A 253 -10.15 1.86 26.10
CA VAL A 253 -10.16 0.43 25.82
C VAL A 253 -8.83 -0.23 26.14
N ILE A 254 -7.72 0.36 25.66
CA ILE A 254 -6.38 -0.16 25.94
C ILE A 254 -6.10 -0.16 27.44
N GLN A 255 -6.35 0.94 28.14
CA GLN A 255 -6.14 1.04 29.58
C GLN A 255 -6.98 0.02 30.36
N HIS A 256 -8.22 -0.21 29.92
CA HIS A 256 -9.10 -1.20 30.52
C HIS A 256 -8.55 -2.63 30.37
N LEU A 257 -8.10 -3.01 29.17
CA LEU A 257 -7.48 -4.32 28.93
C LEU A 257 -6.21 -4.50 29.77
N LEU A 258 -5.35 -3.47 29.85
CA LEU A 258 -4.15 -3.50 30.70
C LEU A 258 -4.50 -3.65 32.19
N LYS A 259 -5.57 -2.99 32.66
CA LYS A 259 -6.06 -3.10 34.04
C LYS A 259 -6.58 -4.50 34.37
N ILE A 260 -7.23 -5.18 33.41
CA ILE A 260 -7.66 -6.58 33.57
C ILE A 260 -6.43 -7.51 33.71
N GLY A 261 -5.33 -7.20 33.01
CA GLY A 261 -4.07 -7.95 33.06
C GLY A 261 -3.52 -8.36 31.70
N ALA A 262 -3.96 -7.70 30.62
CA ALA A 262 -3.39 -7.92 29.29
C ALA A 262 -1.89 -7.56 29.27
N LYS A 263 -1.11 -8.36 28.55
CA LYS A 263 0.34 -8.20 28.42
C LYS A 263 0.71 -7.98 26.97
N ASP A 264 1.41 -6.89 26.70
CA ASP A 264 2.00 -6.63 25.38
C ASP A 264 3.28 -7.45 25.19
N LYS A 265 3.12 -8.73 24.83
CA LYS A 265 4.24 -9.63 24.58
C LYS A 265 4.99 -9.18 23.32
N GLU A 266 6.32 -9.11 23.41
CA GLU A 266 7.19 -8.76 22.28
C GLU A 266 6.86 -7.40 21.63
N LEU A 267 6.20 -6.49 22.38
CA LEU A 267 5.81 -5.16 21.90
C LEU A 267 4.85 -5.19 20.69
N ARG A 268 4.09 -6.28 20.48
CA ARG A 268 3.22 -6.42 19.31
C ARG A 268 2.12 -5.37 19.28
N ALA A 269 1.41 -5.16 20.39
CA ALA A 269 0.31 -4.20 20.45
C ALA A 269 0.81 -2.77 20.23
N VAL A 270 1.92 -2.38 20.86
CA VAL A 270 2.46 -1.02 20.70
C VAL A 270 2.97 -0.78 19.27
N ARG A 271 3.59 -1.78 18.63
CA ARG A 271 4.00 -1.70 17.21
C ARG A 271 2.80 -1.70 16.27
N THR A 272 1.71 -2.39 16.61
CA THR A 272 0.43 -2.30 15.89
C THR A 272 -0.13 -0.87 15.96
N ALA A 273 -0.18 -0.25 17.14
CA ALA A 273 -0.64 1.14 17.27
C ALA A 273 0.19 2.11 16.41
N VAL A 274 1.52 1.92 16.34
CA VAL A 274 2.40 2.67 15.43
C VAL A 274 2.03 2.43 13.96
N THR A 275 2.02 1.17 13.52
CA THR A 275 1.77 0.80 12.11
C THR A 275 0.41 1.28 11.61
N TYR A 276 -0.61 1.25 12.48
CA TYR A 276 -1.98 1.65 12.17
C TYR A 276 -2.26 3.14 12.40
N ASN A 277 -1.26 3.92 12.81
CA ASN A 277 -1.35 5.36 13.03
C ASN A 277 -2.33 5.77 14.15
N ASN A 278 -2.33 5.02 15.25
CA ASN A 278 -3.21 5.20 16.41
C ASN A 278 -2.46 5.79 17.63
N PRO A 279 -2.30 7.13 17.71
CA PRO A 279 -1.48 7.77 18.74
C PRO A 279 -2.02 7.63 20.16
N ASP A 280 -3.34 7.57 20.36
CA ASP A 280 -3.94 7.50 21.69
C ASP A 280 -3.79 6.09 22.26
N ALA A 281 -3.99 5.06 21.43
CA ALA A 281 -3.70 3.67 21.79
C ALA A 281 -2.21 3.48 22.11
N LEU A 282 -1.31 4.06 21.30
CA LEU A 282 0.14 4.05 21.54
C LEU A 282 0.50 4.63 22.92
N VAL A 283 -0.06 5.78 23.28
CA VAL A 283 0.19 6.44 24.56
C VAL A 283 -0.28 5.57 25.72
N ALA A 284 -1.48 5.00 25.60
CA ALA A 284 -2.03 4.10 26.61
C ALA A 284 -1.17 2.83 26.80
N LEU A 285 -0.66 2.25 25.71
CA LEU A 285 0.23 1.07 25.74
C LEU A 285 1.60 1.38 26.34
N LEU A 286 2.20 2.53 26.00
CA LEU A 286 3.46 2.96 26.58
C LEU A 286 3.34 3.30 28.07
N GLY A 287 2.21 3.88 28.49
CA GLY A 287 1.97 4.28 29.87
C GLY A 287 3.10 5.16 30.42
N LYS A 288 3.79 4.68 31.46
CA LYS A 288 4.94 5.38 32.08
C LYS A 288 6.30 4.90 31.56
N ASN A 289 6.33 4.04 30.55
CA ASN A 289 7.58 3.51 30.01
C ASN A 289 8.45 4.63 29.43
N LYS A 290 9.72 4.65 29.81
CA LYS A 290 10.72 5.63 29.33
C LYS A 290 11.91 4.97 28.63
N ASP A 291 11.84 3.66 28.40
CA ASP A 291 12.90 2.86 27.79
C ASP A 291 13.30 3.42 26.42
N SER A 292 14.56 3.83 26.30
CA SER A 292 15.07 4.43 25.09
C SER A 292 15.14 3.46 23.90
N ALA A 293 15.37 2.17 24.12
CA ALA A 293 15.44 1.15 23.06
C ALA A 293 14.06 0.86 22.47
N ILE A 294 13.03 0.81 23.32
CA ILE A 294 11.63 0.71 22.86
C ILE A 294 11.28 1.93 22.01
N PHE A 295 11.52 3.14 22.52
CA PHE A 295 11.26 4.37 21.75
C PHE A 295 12.02 4.40 20.42
N ALA A 296 13.29 4.00 20.40
CA ALA A 296 14.06 3.90 19.16
C ALA A 296 13.39 2.95 18.16
N THR A 297 12.93 1.79 18.60
CA THR A 297 12.23 0.84 17.71
C THR A 297 10.94 1.47 17.14
N LEU A 298 10.14 2.11 17.99
CA LEU A 298 8.86 2.73 17.57
C LEU A 298 9.06 3.93 16.65
N PHE A 299 10.12 4.73 16.84
CA PHE A 299 10.47 5.80 15.91
C PHE A 299 10.82 5.24 14.53
N ILE A 300 11.64 4.18 14.44
CA ILE A 300 11.97 3.56 13.16
C ILE A 300 10.70 3.01 12.48
N ASP A 301 9.83 2.33 13.23
CA ASP A 301 8.57 1.82 12.68
C ASP A 301 7.67 2.97 12.18
N ALA A 302 7.54 4.06 12.94
CA ALA A 302 6.74 5.22 12.55
C ALA A 302 7.26 5.87 11.27
N LEU A 303 8.58 6.04 11.17
CA LEU A 303 9.25 6.59 10.00
C LEU A 303 9.11 5.69 8.77
N ALA A 304 9.38 4.39 8.92
CA ALA A 304 9.32 3.40 7.85
C ALA A 304 7.92 3.21 7.26
N HIS A 305 6.86 3.55 8.02
CA HIS A 305 5.48 3.53 7.56
C HIS A 305 4.93 4.93 7.23
N GLY A 306 5.73 6.00 7.35
CA GLY A 306 5.31 7.37 7.05
C GLY A 306 4.29 7.96 8.03
N ARG A 307 4.24 7.45 9.28
CA ARG A 307 3.24 7.78 10.30
C ARG A 307 3.63 9.02 11.10
N GLU A 308 3.35 10.17 10.50
CA GLU A 308 3.74 11.46 11.08
C GLU A 308 3.11 11.74 12.45
N LYS A 309 1.81 11.48 12.64
CA LYS A 309 1.14 11.69 13.93
C LYS A 309 1.79 10.88 15.05
N ILE A 310 2.19 9.65 14.74
CA ILE A 310 2.90 8.79 15.67
C ILE A 310 4.30 9.34 15.95
N TYR A 311 5.04 9.76 14.93
CA TYR A 311 6.35 10.36 15.10
C TYR A 311 6.29 11.59 16.02
N ASP A 312 5.36 12.51 15.76
CA ASP A 312 5.18 13.71 16.59
C ASP A 312 4.84 13.32 18.03
N LYS A 313 3.94 12.36 18.21
CA LYS A 313 3.57 11.90 19.55
C LYS A 313 4.72 11.26 20.32
N LEU A 314 5.54 10.44 19.65
CA LEU A 314 6.74 9.85 20.24
C LEU A 314 7.77 10.92 20.58
N LEU A 315 7.91 11.95 19.74
CA LEU A 315 8.80 13.08 19.98
C LEU A 315 8.35 13.90 21.19
N ASP A 316 7.05 14.18 21.33
CA ASP A 316 6.48 14.86 22.50
C ASP A 316 6.74 14.08 23.80
N LEU A 317 6.61 12.75 23.75
CA LEU A 317 6.82 11.89 24.92
C LEU A 317 8.30 11.76 25.30
N LYS A 318 9.21 11.71 24.32
CA LYS A 318 10.65 11.48 24.56
C LYS A 318 11.45 12.77 24.70
N GLY A 319 11.00 13.85 24.08
CA GLY A 319 11.65 15.17 23.98
C GLY A 319 12.76 15.28 22.93
N ALA A 320 13.29 14.17 22.44
CA ALA A 320 14.35 14.13 21.42
C ALA A 320 14.38 12.79 20.69
N LEU A 321 14.99 12.76 19.50
CA LEU A 321 15.24 11.51 18.79
C LEU A 321 16.33 10.68 19.49
N PRO A 322 16.13 9.38 19.71
CA PRO A 322 17.07 8.51 20.43
C PRO A 322 18.24 8.01 19.55
N PHE A 323 18.57 8.70 18.46
CA PHE A 323 19.60 8.26 17.51
C PHE A 323 20.68 9.32 17.30
N ASN A 324 21.92 8.87 17.46
CA ASN A 324 23.11 9.70 17.21
C ASN A 324 23.49 9.72 15.72
N ASN A 325 23.23 8.63 14.98
CA ASN A 325 23.51 8.54 13.55
C ASN A 325 22.23 8.83 12.75
N PRO A 326 22.20 9.89 11.91
CA PRO A 326 21.01 10.28 11.16
C PRO A 326 20.68 9.35 9.99
N VAL A 327 21.63 8.56 9.48
CA VAL A 327 21.47 7.81 8.21
C VAL A 327 20.32 6.83 8.28
N HIS A 328 20.28 5.96 9.30
CA HIS A 328 19.20 4.97 9.45
C HIS A 328 17.83 5.61 9.67
N VAL A 329 17.77 6.77 10.33
CA VAL A 329 16.53 7.50 10.62
C VAL A 329 15.96 8.12 9.34
N ILE A 330 16.84 8.75 8.55
CA ILE A 330 16.48 9.34 7.25
C ILE A 330 16.11 8.25 6.25
N GLN A 331 16.83 7.12 6.27
CA GLN A 331 16.51 5.95 5.45
C GLN A 331 15.12 5.41 5.75
N ALA A 332 14.77 5.27 7.04
CA ALA A 332 13.42 4.88 7.44
C ALA A 332 12.37 5.90 6.97
N ALA A 333 12.63 7.20 7.13
CA ALA A 333 11.72 8.26 6.68
C ALA A 333 11.51 8.26 5.16
N ALA A 334 12.58 8.04 4.40
CA ALA A 334 12.56 7.92 2.95
C ALA A 334 11.72 6.71 2.50
N LYS A 335 11.93 5.55 3.14
CA LYS A 335 11.15 4.33 2.90
C LYS A 335 9.65 4.53 3.17
N GLY A 336 9.29 5.30 4.20
CA GLY A 336 7.89 5.60 4.51
C GLY A 336 7.17 6.48 3.47
N GLY A 337 7.92 7.19 2.63
CA GLY A 337 7.39 7.95 1.50
C GLY A 337 6.56 9.18 1.88
N ASN A 338 6.58 9.62 3.14
CA ASN A 338 5.91 10.84 3.60
C ASN A 338 6.88 12.04 3.52
N PRO A 339 6.70 12.98 2.56
CA PRO A 339 7.65 14.07 2.35
C PRO A 339 7.68 15.07 3.52
N HIS A 340 6.56 15.28 4.21
CA HIS A 340 6.53 16.18 5.36
C HIS A 340 7.29 15.58 6.55
N LEU A 341 7.11 14.29 6.80
CA LEU A 341 7.87 13.57 7.82
C LEU A 341 9.38 13.52 7.50
N LEU A 342 9.76 13.25 6.25
CA LEU A 342 11.16 13.32 5.81
C LEU A 342 11.75 14.72 6.02
N THR A 343 10.97 15.78 5.74
CA THR A 343 11.39 17.17 5.97
C THR A 343 11.67 17.42 7.45
N LYS A 344 10.79 16.95 8.35
CA LYS A 344 10.97 17.05 9.80
C LYS A 344 12.27 16.40 10.25
N VAL A 345 12.54 15.18 9.80
CA VAL A 345 13.78 14.45 10.15
C VAL A 345 15.03 15.14 9.61
N LEU A 346 15.03 15.55 8.33
CA LEU A 346 16.16 16.27 7.74
C LEU A 346 16.43 17.60 8.46
N THR A 347 15.37 18.28 8.89
CA THR A 347 15.47 19.54 9.64
C THR A 347 16.00 19.31 11.05
N TYR A 348 15.56 18.25 11.73
CA TYR A 348 16.06 17.89 13.07
C TYR A 348 17.58 17.66 13.06
N TYR A 349 18.09 17.00 12.02
CA TYR A 349 19.52 16.74 11.85
C TYR A 349 20.25 17.83 11.05
N ARG A 350 19.66 19.03 10.90
CA ARG A 350 20.29 20.15 10.21
C ARG A 350 21.54 20.60 10.99
N GLY A 351 22.72 20.15 10.52
CA GLY A 351 24.02 20.38 11.18
C GLY A 351 24.88 19.11 11.24
N SER A 352 24.26 17.92 11.20
CA SER A 352 24.95 16.66 10.99
C SER A 352 25.36 16.56 9.52
N LYS A 353 26.65 16.33 9.25
CA LYS A 353 27.12 16.05 7.88
C LYS A 353 26.61 14.66 7.45
N LEU A 354 25.46 14.62 6.79
CA LEU A 354 25.17 13.49 5.90
C LEU A 354 26.18 13.54 4.77
N GLU A 355 26.98 12.50 4.59
CA GLU A 355 27.89 12.42 3.46
C GLU A 355 27.13 12.08 2.18
N PHE A 356 27.71 12.37 1.02
CA PHE A 356 27.06 12.07 -0.27
C PHE A 356 26.80 10.58 -0.46
N ASP A 357 27.70 9.73 0.04
CA ASP A 357 27.52 8.27 0.02
C ASP A 357 26.31 7.82 0.81
N ASP A 358 25.94 8.53 1.89
CA ASP A 358 24.75 8.22 2.67
C ASP A 358 23.48 8.61 1.92
N LEU A 359 23.48 9.77 1.25
CA LEU A 359 22.37 10.16 0.39
C LEU A 359 22.15 9.15 -0.74
N HIS A 360 23.23 8.63 -1.33
CA HIS A 360 23.14 7.59 -2.36
C HIS A 360 22.54 6.27 -1.86
N LYS A 361 22.70 5.93 -0.57
CA LYS A 361 22.06 4.76 0.06
C LYS A 361 20.57 4.99 0.35
N VAL A 362 20.18 6.23 0.65
CA VAL A 362 18.80 6.59 1.03
C VAL A 362 17.88 6.80 -0.18
N ILE A 363 18.38 7.36 -1.28
CA ILE A 363 17.55 7.64 -2.47
C ILE A 363 16.81 6.40 -2.99
N PRO A 364 17.43 5.20 -3.10
CA PRO A 364 16.72 3.99 -3.49
C PRO A 364 15.49 3.68 -2.62
N ASP A 365 15.55 3.87 -1.31
CA ASP A 365 14.39 3.67 -0.42
C ASP A 365 13.27 4.67 -0.72
N ALA A 366 13.60 5.93 -1.02
CA ALA A 366 12.61 6.91 -1.45
C ALA A 366 12.01 6.56 -2.83
N ILE A 367 12.81 6.01 -3.75
CA ILE A 367 12.30 5.47 -5.02
C ILE A 367 11.35 4.32 -4.72
N HIS A 368 11.74 3.31 -3.94
CA HIS A 368 10.88 2.16 -3.59
C HIS A 368 9.58 2.57 -2.90
N SER A 369 9.57 3.69 -2.15
CA SER A 369 8.36 4.24 -1.54
C SER A 369 7.33 4.78 -2.55
N GLY A 370 7.74 5.06 -3.79
CA GLY A 370 6.94 5.70 -4.84
C GLY A 370 6.84 7.23 -4.73
N SER A 371 7.44 7.84 -3.70
CA SER A 371 7.32 9.27 -3.43
C SER A 371 8.33 10.11 -4.23
N THR A 372 7.90 10.64 -5.38
CA THR A 372 8.72 11.58 -6.19
C THR A 372 9.10 12.84 -5.40
N ALA A 373 8.27 13.26 -4.45
CA ALA A 373 8.58 14.39 -3.57
C ALA A 373 9.76 14.08 -2.63
N CYS A 374 9.76 12.92 -1.97
CA CYS A 374 10.88 12.50 -1.12
C CYS A 374 12.19 12.39 -1.90
N VAL A 375 12.15 11.79 -3.10
CA VAL A 375 13.32 11.68 -3.97
C VAL A 375 13.86 13.06 -4.34
N ARG A 376 12.98 13.97 -4.78
CA ARG A 376 13.38 15.33 -5.13
C ARG A 376 14.08 16.03 -3.96
N MET A 377 13.53 15.95 -2.76
CA MET A 377 14.13 16.56 -1.57
C MET A 377 15.53 16.03 -1.26
N LEU A 378 15.76 14.72 -1.45
CA LEU A 378 17.07 14.10 -1.25
C LEU A 378 18.06 14.47 -2.35
N VAL A 379 17.62 14.49 -3.61
CA VAL A 379 18.44 14.90 -4.76
C VAL A 379 18.79 16.39 -4.67
N GLU A 380 17.89 17.25 -4.19
CA GLU A 380 18.17 18.67 -3.96
C GLU A 380 19.33 18.91 -2.98
N GLN A 381 19.61 17.97 -2.05
CA GLN A 381 20.77 18.08 -1.16
C GLN A 381 22.10 18.08 -1.94
N PHE A 382 22.18 17.37 -3.07
CA PHE A 382 23.34 17.38 -3.95
C PHE A 382 23.52 18.76 -4.63
N VAL A 383 22.42 19.34 -5.11
CA VAL A 383 22.40 20.64 -5.78
C VAL A 383 22.78 21.77 -4.82
N ILE A 384 22.19 21.79 -3.61
CA ILE A 384 22.49 22.80 -2.57
C ILE A 384 23.98 22.80 -2.22
N ARG A 385 24.62 21.62 -2.26
CA ARG A 385 26.04 21.44 -1.96
C ARG A 385 26.95 21.59 -3.18
N LYS A 386 26.42 22.10 -4.30
CA LYS A 386 27.13 22.33 -5.57
C LYS A 386 27.79 21.08 -6.16
N GLN A 387 27.26 19.90 -5.84
CA GLN A 387 27.69 18.63 -6.41
C GLN A 387 26.46 17.89 -6.95
N PRO A 388 25.89 18.35 -8.10
CA PRO A 388 24.73 17.68 -8.69
C PRO A 388 25.04 16.22 -9.02
N LEU A 389 23.99 15.39 -9.14
CA LEU A 389 24.14 13.99 -9.52
C LEU A 389 24.89 13.85 -10.85
N SER A 390 25.80 12.88 -10.91
CA SER A 390 26.43 12.50 -12.17
C SER A 390 25.40 11.85 -13.10
N VAL A 391 25.71 11.82 -14.41
CA VAL A 391 24.84 11.18 -15.41
C VAL A 391 24.67 9.70 -15.09
N GLU A 392 25.71 9.02 -14.60
CA GLU A 392 25.65 7.61 -14.16
C GLU A 392 24.63 7.42 -13.03
N LYS A 393 24.65 8.29 -12.02
CA LYS A 393 23.69 8.19 -10.90
C LYS A 393 22.27 8.50 -11.32
N ASN A 394 22.06 9.48 -12.20
CA ASN A 394 20.76 9.70 -12.82
C ASN A 394 20.30 8.47 -13.60
N MET A 395 21.19 7.80 -14.34
CA MET A 395 20.89 6.57 -15.08
C MET A 395 20.53 5.41 -14.14
N GLU A 396 21.31 5.17 -13.08
CA GLU A 396 21.02 4.15 -12.07
C GLU A 396 19.61 4.35 -11.47
N TYR A 397 19.27 5.59 -11.08
CA TYR A 397 17.98 5.91 -10.50
C TYR A 397 16.83 5.88 -11.50
N LEU A 398 17.07 6.25 -12.76
CA LEU A 398 16.11 6.07 -13.85
C LEU A 398 15.77 4.58 -14.02
N LEU A 399 16.78 3.70 -14.10
CA LEU A 399 16.57 2.27 -14.30
C LEU A 399 15.80 1.65 -13.13
N GLU A 400 16.11 2.06 -11.90
CA GLU A 400 15.35 1.62 -10.73
C GLU A 400 13.90 2.11 -10.81
N SER A 401 13.66 3.35 -11.20
CA SER A 401 12.31 3.91 -11.39
C SER A 401 11.49 3.16 -12.46
N ILE A 402 12.14 2.70 -13.53
CA ILE A 402 11.50 1.88 -14.58
C ILE A 402 11.13 0.50 -14.01
N LYS A 403 12.02 -0.17 -13.27
CA LYS A 403 11.76 -1.49 -12.67
C LYS A 403 10.56 -1.48 -11.74
N HIS A 404 10.32 -0.37 -11.03
CA HIS A 404 9.20 -0.19 -10.11
C HIS A 404 7.96 0.44 -10.76
N ASN A 405 7.93 0.61 -12.09
CA ASN A 405 6.79 1.19 -12.82
C ASN A 405 6.33 2.56 -12.29
N GLN A 406 7.28 3.47 -12.04
CA GLN A 406 6.98 4.78 -11.45
C GLN A 406 7.00 5.90 -12.49
N PRO A 407 5.88 6.19 -13.16
CA PRO A 407 5.83 7.12 -14.29
C PRO A 407 6.34 8.52 -13.96
N HIS A 408 5.96 9.07 -12.80
CA HIS A 408 6.40 10.41 -12.38
C HIS A 408 7.89 10.45 -12.02
N MET A 409 8.42 9.36 -11.45
CA MET A 409 9.84 9.25 -11.10
C MET A 409 10.72 9.09 -12.34
N VAL A 410 10.28 8.27 -13.30
CA VAL A 410 10.91 8.16 -14.62
C VAL A 410 11.00 9.53 -15.28
N GLY A 411 9.88 10.27 -15.32
CA GLY A 411 9.83 11.62 -15.89
C GLY A 411 10.71 12.64 -15.17
N TYR A 412 11.01 12.43 -13.88
CA TYR A 412 11.93 13.27 -13.13
C TYR A 412 13.40 13.01 -13.52
N PHE A 413 13.84 11.75 -13.54
CA PHE A 413 15.25 11.42 -13.81
C PHE A 413 15.61 11.51 -15.30
N ILE A 414 14.70 11.11 -16.20
CA ILE A 414 15.01 11.03 -17.65
C ILE A 414 15.38 12.38 -18.26
N LYS A 415 14.81 13.48 -17.73
CA LYS A 415 15.09 14.85 -18.19
C LYS A 415 16.50 15.33 -17.85
N ASN A 416 17.16 14.69 -16.89
CA ASN A 416 18.50 15.04 -16.44
C ASN A 416 19.59 14.18 -17.10
N ILE A 417 19.22 13.32 -18.06
CA ILE A 417 20.14 12.46 -18.78
C ILE A 417 20.16 12.91 -20.25
N PRO A 418 21.34 13.24 -20.82
CA PRO A 418 21.41 13.62 -22.21
C PRO A 418 20.95 12.50 -23.15
N PRO A 419 20.27 12.81 -24.27
CA PRO A 419 19.66 11.82 -25.16
C PRO A 419 20.63 10.74 -25.69
N GLU A 420 21.90 11.08 -25.89
CA GLU A 420 22.93 10.14 -26.33
C GLU A 420 23.14 8.99 -25.34
N TYR A 421 23.10 9.25 -24.03
CA TYR A 421 23.22 8.20 -23.01
C TYR A 421 21.96 7.34 -22.92
N LEU A 422 20.78 7.92 -23.17
CA LEU A 422 19.52 7.17 -23.19
C LEU A 422 19.48 6.11 -24.28
N LYS A 423 20.27 6.27 -25.36
CA LYS A 423 20.43 5.27 -26.42
C LYS A 423 21.12 3.98 -25.96
N THR A 424 21.76 4.00 -24.79
CA THR A 424 22.42 2.81 -24.22
C THR A 424 21.44 1.93 -23.44
N ILE A 425 20.23 2.43 -23.14
CA ILE A 425 19.20 1.66 -22.45
C ILE A 425 18.68 0.58 -23.39
N SER A 426 18.57 -0.63 -22.85
CA SER A 426 17.96 -1.78 -23.52
C SER A 426 16.90 -2.39 -22.63
N MET A 427 15.77 -2.76 -23.24
CA MET A 427 14.68 -3.44 -22.56
C MET A 427 14.37 -4.75 -23.27
N SER A 428 14.30 -5.83 -22.49
CA SER A 428 13.81 -7.11 -22.98
C SER A 428 12.32 -6.99 -23.36
N VAL A 429 11.81 -7.86 -24.24
CA VAL A 429 10.38 -7.87 -24.61
C VAL A 429 9.52 -8.14 -23.37
N SER A 430 9.96 -9.06 -22.50
CA SER A 430 9.28 -9.33 -21.23
C SER A 430 9.25 -8.10 -20.31
N ALA A 431 10.34 -7.33 -20.24
CA ALA A 431 10.38 -6.10 -19.47
C ALA A 431 9.39 -5.06 -20.03
N VAL A 432 9.34 -4.89 -21.35
CA VAL A 432 8.37 -4.01 -22.02
C VAL A 432 6.93 -4.44 -21.74
N GLU A 433 6.62 -5.74 -21.79
CA GLU A 433 5.27 -6.25 -21.49
C GLU A 433 4.84 -5.99 -20.04
N LYS A 434 5.79 -5.93 -19.09
CA LYS A 434 5.51 -5.64 -17.68
C LYS A 434 5.57 -4.15 -17.33
N THR A 435 6.16 -3.32 -18.18
CA THR A 435 6.35 -1.90 -17.91
C THR A 435 5.09 -1.10 -18.20
N ASP A 436 4.74 -0.15 -17.34
CA ASP A 436 3.63 0.77 -17.54
C ASP A 436 3.71 1.50 -18.91
N LEU A 437 2.56 1.65 -19.60
CA LEU A 437 2.55 2.23 -20.95
C LEU A 437 3.00 3.69 -20.96
N TYR A 438 2.67 4.46 -19.93
CA TYR A 438 3.09 5.85 -19.82
C TYR A 438 4.61 5.95 -19.59
N VAL A 439 5.22 5.02 -18.86
CA VAL A 439 6.68 4.89 -18.78
C VAL A 439 7.28 4.62 -20.16
N LEU A 440 6.75 3.66 -20.91
CA LEU A 440 7.25 3.31 -22.25
C LEU A 440 7.19 4.50 -23.22
N ARG A 441 6.07 5.25 -23.22
CA ARG A 441 5.92 6.47 -24.02
C ARG A 441 6.91 7.55 -23.64
N GLN A 442 7.17 7.73 -22.35
CA GLN A 442 8.19 8.68 -21.90
C GLN A 442 9.58 8.29 -22.40
N LEU A 443 9.94 7.00 -22.31
CA LEU A 443 11.21 6.50 -22.83
C LEU A 443 11.33 6.73 -24.35
N GLN A 444 10.30 6.42 -25.11
CA GLN A 444 10.26 6.68 -26.57
C GLN A 444 10.41 8.17 -26.89
N ALA A 445 9.67 9.04 -26.18
CA ALA A 445 9.73 10.49 -26.40
C ALA A 445 11.11 11.10 -26.11
N HIS A 446 11.91 10.46 -25.25
CA HIS A 446 13.28 10.88 -24.94
C HIS A 446 14.35 10.10 -25.73
N GLY A 447 13.94 9.33 -26.76
CA GLY A 447 14.87 8.71 -27.71
C GLY A 447 15.47 7.38 -27.27
N VAL A 448 14.88 6.69 -26.28
CA VAL A 448 15.29 5.32 -25.93
C VAL A 448 14.93 4.37 -27.07
N PRO A 449 15.90 3.59 -27.60
CA PRO A 449 15.64 2.67 -28.69
C PRO A 449 14.88 1.43 -28.19
N PHE A 450 13.85 1.05 -28.95
CA PHE A 450 13.16 -0.22 -28.77
C PHE A 450 13.42 -1.10 -30.00
N SER A 451 13.70 -2.38 -29.77
CA SER A 451 13.75 -3.37 -30.85
C SER A 451 12.40 -3.44 -31.57
N GLU A 452 12.37 -3.92 -32.81
CA GLU A 452 11.10 -4.08 -33.55
C GLU A 452 10.12 -4.98 -32.80
N THR A 453 10.59 -6.02 -32.11
CA THR A 453 9.73 -6.89 -31.29
C THR A 453 9.20 -6.21 -30.04
N ALA A 454 9.99 -5.34 -29.41
CA ALA A 454 9.54 -4.50 -28.30
C ALA A 454 8.50 -3.46 -28.76
N LYS A 455 8.69 -2.82 -29.94
CA LYS A 455 7.71 -1.89 -30.51
C LYS A 455 6.37 -2.56 -30.76
N VAL A 456 6.35 -3.78 -31.30
CA VAL A 456 5.11 -4.55 -31.48
C VAL A 456 4.41 -4.81 -30.13
N ALA A 457 5.17 -5.09 -29.07
CA ALA A 457 4.60 -5.26 -27.73
C ALA A 457 4.01 -3.95 -27.17
N ILE A 458 4.61 -2.79 -27.50
CA ILE A 458 4.06 -1.47 -27.19
C ILE A 458 2.78 -1.22 -27.98
N ASP A 459 2.79 -1.43 -29.31
CA ASP A 459 1.62 -1.25 -30.18
C ASP A 459 0.44 -2.12 -29.72
N ALA A 460 0.72 -3.34 -29.26
CA ALA A 460 -0.27 -4.24 -28.68
C ALA A 460 -0.90 -3.65 -27.39
N LYS A 461 -0.12 -2.99 -26.54
CA LYS A 461 -0.59 -2.29 -25.32
C LYS A 461 -1.41 -1.04 -25.64
N GLU A 462 -1.15 -0.43 -26.78
CA GLU A 462 -1.91 0.71 -27.28
C GLU A 462 -3.20 0.31 -28.00
N HIS A 463 -3.51 -1.00 -28.04
CA HIS A 463 -4.65 -1.57 -28.77
C HIS A 463 -4.59 -1.31 -30.29
N GLN A 464 -3.39 -1.09 -30.84
CA GLN A 464 -3.19 -0.98 -32.28
C GLN A 464 -3.21 -2.37 -32.95
N SER A 465 -3.58 -2.43 -34.23
CA SER A 465 -3.68 -3.70 -34.96
C SER A 465 -2.31 -4.34 -35.20
N VAL A 466 -2.03 -5.46 -34.53
CA VAL A 466 -0.77 -6.22 -34.69
C VAL A 466 -0.92 -7.33 -35.75
N LYS A 467 -0.06 -7.35 -36.77
CA LYS A 467 -0.07 -8.38 -37.84
C LYS A 467 0.30 -9.77 -37.28
N LEU A 468 -0.35 -10.83 -37.80
CA LEU A 468 -0.25 -12.21 -37.29
C LEU A 468 1.19 -12.77 -37.20
N GLY A 469 2.05 -12.47 -38.19
CA GLY A 469 3.43 -12.96 -38.22
C GLY A 469 4.33 -12.40 -37.11
N LEU A 470 4.03 -11.19 -36.60
CA LEU A 470 4.77 -10.54 -35.51
C LEU A 470 4.40 -11.10 -34.12
N ARG A 471 3.27 -11.82 -34.00
CA ARG A 471 2.90 -12.50 -32.74
C ARG A 471 3.75 -13.74 -32.47
N ILE A 472 4.22 -14.40 -33.54
CA ILE A 472 5.08 -15.59 -33.45
C ILE A 472 6.51 -15.19 -33.03
N SER A 473 7.03 -14.06 -33.54
CA SER A 473 8.35 -13.54 -33.14
C SER A 473 8.39 -13.12 -31.66
N ILE A 474 7.30 -12.57 -31.11
CA ILE A 474 7.17 -12.28 -29.67
C ILE A 474 7.32 -13.55 -28.81
N VAL A 475 6.73 -14.67 -29.24
CA VAL A 475 6.82 -15.94 -28.49
C VAL A 475 8.23 -16.54 -28.54
N LEU A 476 8.93 -16.44 -29.67
CA LEU A 476 10.32 -16.88 -29.81
C LEU A 476 11.30 -16.03 -28.98
N HIS A 477 11.13 -14.70 -28.97
CA HIS A 477 11.95 -13.81 -28.14
C HIS A 477 11.68 -13.96 -26.62
N LYS A 478 10.48 -14.39 -26.22
CA LYS A 478 10.18 -14.75 -24.82
C LYS A 478 11.01 -15.93 -24.31
N PHE A 479 11.34 -16.87 -25.19
CA PHE A 479 12.12 -18.05 -24.84
C PHE A 479 13.60 -17.70 -24.63
N THR A 480 14.14 -16.75 -25.39
CA THR A 480 15.51 -16.24 -25.22
C THR A 480 15.63 -15.23 -24.07
N ASP A 481 14.59 -14.43 -23.80
CA ASP A 481 14.50 -13.49 -22.66
C ASP A 481 14.57 -14.20 -21.29
N LEU A 482 14.24 -15.49 -21.21
CA LEU A 482 14.30 -16.27 -19.96
C LEU A 482 15.72 -16.35 -19.37
N ILE A 483 16.75 -16.09 -20.19
CA ILE A 483 18.16 -16.19 -19.82
C ILE A 483 18.76 -14.81 -19.43
N HIS A 484 18.26 -13.69 -19.98
CA HIS A 484 18.74 -12.31 -19.73
C HIS A 484 17.56 -11.31 -19.58
N SER A 485 16.63 -11.56 -18.66
CA SER A 485 15.44 -10.73 -18.48
C SER A 485 15.72 -9.44 -17.69
N GLY A 486 15.34 -8.27 -18.20
CA GLY A 486 15.38 -7.03 -17.43
C GLY A 486 15.45 -5.72 -18.24
N VAL A 487 15.62 -4.62 -17.51
CA VAL A 487 15.97 -3.28 -18.03
C VAL A 487 17.40 -3.00 -17.62
N THR A 488 18.28 -2.73 -18.58
CA THR A 488 19.71 -2.48 -18.35
C THR A 488 20.21 -1.38 -19.28
N TYR A 489 21.47 -1.00 -19.13
CA TYR A 489 22.17 -0.18 -20.10
C TYR A 489 23.56 -0.75 -20.41
N ASP A 490 24.02 -0.53 -21.64
CA ASP A 490 25.36 -0.95 -22.07
C ASP A 490 26.43 -0.03 -21.44
N HIS A 491 27.13 -0.55 -20.44
CA HIS A 491 28.15 0.20 -19.71
C HIS A 491 29.38 0.54 -20.56
N ALA A 492 29.73 -0.32 -21.52
CA ALA A 492 30.88 -0.09 -22.39
C ALA A 492 30.57 1.04 -23.38
N HIS A 493 29.41 0.98 -24.02
CA HIS A 493 28.95 2.03 -24.92
C HIS A 493 28.69 3.35 -24.17
N PHE A 494 28.12 3.29 -22.96
CA PHE A 494 27.94 4.47 -22.11
C PHE A 494 29.28 5.15 -21.80
N LYS A 495 30.30 4.37 -21.45
CA LYS A 495 31.65 4.87 -21.20
C LYS A 495 32.27 5.49 -22.45
N GLU A 496 32.12 4.85 -23.61
CA GLU A 496 32.60 5.38 -24.88
C GLU A 496 31.99 6.75 -25.21
N ILE A 497 30.68 6.91 -25.03
CA ILE A 497 29.99 8.20 -25.22
C ILE A 497 30.55 9.25 -24.26
N LYS A 498 30.74 8.89 -22.99
CA LYS A 498 31.32 9.77 -21.97
C LYS A 498 32.73 10.23 -22.34
N ASP A 499 33.58 9.30 -22.74
CA ASP A 499 34.97 9.59 -23.10
C ASP A 499 34.99 10.54 -24.31
N LYS A 500 34.20 10.26 -25.37
CA LYS A 500 34.07 11.14 -26.54
C LYS A 500 33.59 12.56 -26.20
N LEU A 501 32.54 12.69 -25.39
CA LEU A 501 32.03 14.00 -24.98
C LEU A 501 33.02 14.77 -24.11
N SER A 502 33.79 14.07 -23.28
CA SER A 502 34.84 14.70 -22.47
C SER A 502 35.97 15.25 -23.34
N THR A 503 36.38 14.53 -24.39
CA THR A 503 37.38 14.98 -25.36
C THR A 503 36.90 16.23 -26.10
N VAL A 504 35.68 16.22 -26.64
CA VAL A 504 35.10 17.37 -27.34
C VAL A 504 34.97 18.60 -26.43
N LYS A 505 34.59 18.40 -25.16
CA LYS A 505 34.51 19.49 -24.19
C LYS A 505 35.88 20.11 -23.89
N ASN A 506 36.92 19.28 -23.77
CA ASN A 506 38.28 19.76 -23.54
C ASN A 506 38.81 20.53 -24.76
N GLU A 507 38.58 20.02 -25.98
CA GLU A 507 38.94 20.72 -27.23
C GLU A 507 38.24 22.07 -27.37
N LEU A 508 36.95 22.16 -27.00
CA LEU A 508 36.21 23.42 -27.01
C LEU A 508 36.69 24.42 -25.97
N GLN A 509 37.12 23.96 -24.78
CA GLN A 509 37.67 24.82 -23.73
C GLN A 509 39.09 25.31 -24.06
N GLU A 510 39.89 24.50 -24.75
CA GLU A 510 41.20 24.91 -25.26
C GLU A 510 41.08 25.96 -26.38
N ASN A 511 40.11 25.78 -27.30
CA ASN A 511 39.83 26.78 -28.33
C ASN A 511 39.29 28.11 -27.76
N GLN A 512 38.46 28.07 -26.72
CA GLN A 512 37.99 29.30 -26.04
C GLN A 512 39.09 30.04 -25.26
N LYS A 513 40.10 29.33 -24.73
CA LYS A 513 41.28 29.97 -24.15
C LYS A 513 42.24 30.55 -25.19
N GLY A 514 42.27 29.97 -26.39
CA GLY A 514 43.06 30.49 -27.53
C GLY A 514 42.51 31.80 -28.11
N ASP A 515 41.21 32.04 -28.01
CA ASP A 515 40.56 33.25 -28.56
C ASP A 515 40.55 34.46 -27.58
N GLU A 516 40.90 34.28 -26.30
CA GLU A 516 41.08 35.39 -25.33
C GLU A 516 42.50 36.01 -25.38
N GLU A 517 43.46 35.41 -26.12
CA GLU A 517 44.78 35.98 -26.38
C GLU A 517 44.84 36.73 -27.73
N ILE A 518 44.06 37.81 -27.89
CA ILE A 518 44.35 38.81 -28.93
C ILE A 518 45.26 39.88 -28.33
N PRO A 519 46.53 40.03 -28.79
CA PRO A 519 47.39 41.07 -28.28
C PRO A 519 46.93 42.43 -28.82
N VAL A 520 46.40 43.27 -27.93
CA VAL A 520 46.34 44.71 -28.12
C VAL A 520 47.78 45.21 -28.18
N GLY A 521 48.27 45.52 -29.38
CA GLY A 521 49.51 46.27 -29.51
C GLY A 521 50.17 46.16 -30.88
N LYS A 522 49.91 47.15 -31.73
CA LYS A 522 50.97 47.91 -32.43
C LYS A 522 50.38 49.16 -33.08
N THR A 523 50.46 50.26 -32.35
CA THR A 523 50.61 51.62 -32.88
C THR A 523 52.00 51.75 -33.50
N PHE A 524 52.07 52.28 -34.72
CA PHE A 524 53.06 53.24 -35.19
C PHE A 524 52.40 54.16 -36.21
#